data_AF-A0A7Y5SE35-F1
#
_entry.id   AF-A0A7Y5SE35-F1
#
_cell.length_a   1.000
_cell.length_b   1.000
_cell.length_c   1.000
_cell.angle_alpha   90.00
_cell.angle_beta   90.00
_cell.angle_gamma   90.00
#
_symmetry.space_group_name_H-M   'P 1'
#
loop_
_entity.id
_entity.type
_entity.pdbx_description
1 polymer ?
#
loop_
_entity_poly.entity_id
_entity_poly.type
_entity_poly.pdbx_seq_one_letter_code
_entity_poly.pdbx_strand_id
1 'polypeptide(L)'
;MPKLLDQEGLAGALGALPLFQGLRSDLRRDLSRRAVWREYHPGEFVFIEGNESPGLFYLESGWLKVVKSSLQGREQVLRFVGPGDTFNEVGVFAGRPNPATAIALETSGVWLLPRSELSRLLREHPEFAESTIGQMADRLTHLVGLVADLSLRTVTGRLARLLLDDSVDGVLFRPRWFTLAELASRLGTVPDVIQRAVAALASEGVIDVRRSEFRIRDRARLEELAD
;
A
#
# COMPACT_ATOMS: atom_id res chain seq x y z
N MET A 1 -23.02 -6.28 1.05
CA MET A 1 -21.59 -6.51 1.37
C MET A 1 -21.09 -7.57 0.41
N PRO A 2 -19.90 -7.41 -0.21
CA PRO A 2 -19.30 -8.50 -0.96
C PRO A 2 -19.16 -9.72 -0.05
N LYS A 3 -19.35 -10.91 -0.61
CA LYS A 3 -19.21 -12.17 0.11
C LYS A 3 -17.74 -12.31 0.51
N LEU A 4 -17.49 -12.50 1.81
CA LEU A 4 -16.16 -12.83 2.33
C LEU A 4 -15.54 -13.96 1.50
N LEU A 5 -14.27 -13.82 1.11
CA LEU A 5 -13.60 -14.93 0.45
C LEU A 5 -13.62 -16.13 1.42
N ASP A 6 -13.91 -17.31 0.89
CA ASP A 6 -13.55 -18.53 1.58
C ASP A 6 -12.09 -18.88 1.28
N GLN A 7 -11.62 -19.99 1.81
CA GLN A 7 -10.23 -20.41 1.61
C GLN A 7 -9.89 -20.73 0.15
N GLU A 8 -10.88 -21.14 -0.65
CA GLU A 8 -10.72 -21.38 -2.08
C GLU A 8 -10.58 -20.05 -2.83
N GLY A 9 -11.43 -19.08 -2.50
CA GLY A 9 -11.36 -17.71 -3.00
C GLY A 9 -10.03 -17.04 -2.68
N LEU A 10 -9.52 -17.19 -1.45
CA LEU A 10 -8.19 -16.71 -1.07
C LEU A 10 -7.10 -17.37 -1.91
N ALA A 11 -7.14 -18.70 -2.10
CA ALA A 11 -6.12 -19.40 -2.90
C ALA A 11 -6.07 -18.91 -4.36
N GLY A 12 -7.25 -18.59 -4.92
CA GLY A 12 -7.37 -17.95 -6.23
C GLY A 12 -6.76 -16.54 -6.24
N ALA A 13 -7.11 -15.72 -5.26
CA ALA A 13 -6.57 -14.36 -5.12
C ALA A 13 -5.05 -14.35 -4.97
N LEU A 14 -4.49 -15.24 -4.14
CA LEU A 14 -3.04 -15.38 -4.01
C LEU A 14 -2.39 -15.69 -5.36
N GLY A 15 -2.99 -16.55 -6.19
CA GLY A 15 -2.46 -16.91 -7.51
C GLY A 15 -2.34 -15.74 -8.50
N ALA A 16 -3.11 -14.66 -8.32
CA ALA A 16 -3.02 -13.47 -9.15
C ALA A 16 -1.85 -12.55 -8.76
N LEU A 17 -1.34 -12.68 -7.52
CA LEU A 17 -0.30 -11.82 -6.99
C LEU A 17 1.09 -12.27 -7.48
N PRO A 18 1.95 -11.33 -7.91
CA PRO A 18 3.30 -11.65 -8.39
C PRO A 18 4.10 -12.54 -7.42
N LEU A 19 3.89 -12.36 -6.10
CA LEU A 19 4.53 -13.15 -5.04
C LEU A 19 4.24 -14.64 -5.08
N PHE A 20 3.06 -15.05 -5.54
CA PHE A 20 2.65 -16.45 -5.53
C PHE A 20 2.45 -17.03 -6.93
N GLN A 21 2.83 -16.31 -8.00
CA GLN A 21 2.72 -16.79 -9.38
C GLN A 21 3.56 -18.05 -9.63
N GLY A 22 4.74 -18.16 -9.01
CA GLY A 22 5.60 -19.35 -9.14
C GLY A 22 5.13 -20.56 -8.33
N LEU A 23 4.23 -20.38 -7.36
CA LEU A 23 3.77 -21.49 -6.52
C LEU A 23 2.73 -22.34 -7.25
N ARG A 24 2.72 -23.64 -6.95
CA ARG A 24 1.67 -24.53 -7.45
C ARG A 24 0.33 -24.27 -6.74
N SER A 25 -0.77 -24.62 -7.41
CA SER A 25 -2.12 -24.36 -6.90
C SER A 25 -2.48 -25.14 -5.63
N ASP A 26 -1.87 -26.31 -5.42
CA ASP A 26 -2.01 -27.11 -4.21
C ASP A 26 -1.32 -26.44 -3.01
N LEU A 27 -0.13 -25.88 -3.20
CA LEU A 27 0.60 -25.12 -2.18
C LEU A 27 -0.14 -23.83 -1.80
N ARG A 28 -0.69 -23.10 -2.76
CA ARG A 28 -1.53 -21.93 -2.46
C ARG A 28 -2.77 -22.31 -1.65
N ARG A 29 -3.48 -23.37 -2.04
CA ARG A 29 -4.62 -23.88 -1.26
C ARG A 29 -4.23 -24.29 0.15
N ASP A 30 -3.05 -24.90 0.29
CA ASP A 30 -2.53 -25.30 1.59
C ASP A 30 -2.17 -24.12 2.49
N LEU A 31 -1.56 -23.08 1.92
CA LEU A 31 -1.29 -21.82 2.61
C LEU A 31 -2.60 -21.12 3.00
N SER A 32 -3.58 -21.04 2.09
CA SER A 32 -4.88 -20.46 2.38
C SER A 32 -5.58 -21.18 3.53
N ARG A 33 -5.63 -22.52 3.55
CA ARG A 33 -6.21 -23.27 4.67
C ARG A 33 -5.63 -22.93 6.05
N ARG A 34 -4.38 -22.44 6.11
CA ARG A 34 -3.72 -22.02 7.34
C ARG A 34 -3.78 -20.51 7.58
N ALA A 35 -4.36 -19.76 6.65
CA ALA A 35 -4.60 -18.34 6.79
C ALA A 35 -5.71 -18.07 7.81
N VAL A 36 -5.56 -16.98 8.56
CA VAL A 36 -6.51 -16.56 9.59
C VAL A 36 -7.17 -15.25 9.15
N TRP A 37 -8.50 -15.26 9.07
CA TRP A 37 -9.26 -14.06 8.77
C TRP A 37 -9.49 -13.21 10.04
N ARG A 38 -9.39 -11.90 9.87
CA ARG A 38 -9.66 -10.89 10.89
C ARG A 38 -10.34 -9.68 10.27
N GLU A 39 -11.25 -9.08 11.04
CA GLU A 39 -11.81 -7.76 10.74
C GLU A 39 -11.15 -6.72 11.62
N TYR A 40 -10.92 -5.54 11.06
CA TYR A 40 -10.43 -4.36 11.77
C TYR A 40 -11.33 -3.17 11.49
N HIS A 41 -11.74 -2.46 12.53
CA HIS A 41 -12.52 -1.23 12.45
C HIS A 41 -11.62 0.00 12.25
N PRO A 42 -12.16 1.14 11.77
CA PRO A 42 -11.37 2.35 11.55
C PRO A 42 -10.61 2.77 12.83
N GLY A 43 -9.30 3.00 12.70
CA GLY A 43 -8.40 3.36 13.79
C GLY A 43 -7.74 2.17 14.51
N GLU A 44 -8.17 0.93 14.25
CA GLU A 44 -7.54 -0.24 14.85
C GLU A 44 -6.19 -0.57 14.22
N PHE A 45 -5.26 -1.04 15.05
CA PHE A 45 -3.93 -1.48 14.63
C PHE A 45 -3.99 -2.92 14.11
N VAL A 46 -3.58 -3.13 12.86
CA VAL A 46 -3.36 -4.47 12.31
C VAL A 46 -2.07 -5.07 12.88
N PHE A 47 -1.01 -4.25 12.92
CA PHE A 47 0.22 -4.53 13.64
C PHE A 47 0.94 -3.22 13.99
N ILE A 48 1.86 -3.31 14.95
CA ILE A 48 2.60 -2.16 15.47
C ILE A 48 4.09 -2.33 15.16
N GLU A 49 4.75 -1.22 14.82
CA GLU A 49 6.19 -1.12 14.67
C GLU A 49 6.91 -1.68 15.90
N GLY A 50 7.98 -2.45 15.68
CA GLY A 50 8.80 -3.01 16.76
C GLY A 50 8.23 -4.28 17.41
N ASN A 51 6.96 -4.61 17.18
CA ASN A 51 6.43 -5.92 17.57
C ASN A 51 6.94 -7.02 16.61
N GLU A 52 6.95 -8.27 17.08
CA GLU A 52 7.26 -9.41 16.22
C GLU A 52 6.28 -9.50 15.04
N SER A 53 6.81 -9.89 13.87
CA SER A 53 5.99 -10.05 12.67
C SER A 53 5.26 -11.40 12.71
N PRO A 54 3.91 -11.40 12.80
CA PRO A 54 3.13 -12.64 12.88
C PRO A 54 3.06 -13.37 11.52
N GLY A 55 3.27 -12.64 10.43
CA GLY A 55 3.06 -13.14 9.08
C GLY A 55 2.81 -12.04 8.07
N LEU A 56 2.57 -12.47 6.83
CA LEU A 56 2.23 -11.60 5.72
C LEU A 56 0.72 -11.41 5.72
N PHE A 57 0.27 -10.22 5.38
CA PHE A 57 -1.15 -9.93 5.34
C PHE A 57 -1.61 -9.73 3.89
N TYR A 58 -2.84 -10.14 3.61
CA TYR A 58 -3.55 -9.86 2.36
C TYR A 58 -4.82 -9.06 2.71
N LEU A 59 -4.99 -7.89 2.11
CA LEU A 59 -6.16 -7.05 2.32
C LEU A 59 -7.27 -7.46 1.34
N GLU A 60 -8.35 -8.03 1.85
CA GLU A 60 -9.50 -8.44 1.03
C GLU A 60 -10.43 -7.27 0.73
N SER A 61 -10.67 -6.42 1.73
CA SER A 61 -11.58 -5.28 1.62
C SER A 61 -11.18 -4.18 2.59
N GLY A 62 -11.63 -2.96 2.30
CA GLY A 62 -11.28 -1.77 3.08
C GLY A 62 -9.99 -1.13 2.64
N TRP A 63 -9.43 -0.28 3.50
CA TRP A 63 -8.18 0.44 3.27
C TRP A 63 -7.40 0.57 4.56
N LEU A 64 -6.08 0.43 4.46
CA LEU A 64 -5.16 0.62 5.57
C LEU A 64 -4.12 1.71 5.21
N LYS A 65 -3.55 2.36 6.22
CA LYS A 65 -2.30 3.11 6.08
C LYS A 65 -1.18 2.40 6.80
N VAL A 66 -0.01 2.34 6.17
CA VAL A 66 1.25 1.95 6.79
C VAL A 66 2.00 3.23 7.13
N VAL A 67 2.33 3.43 8.40
CA VAL A 67 2.91 4.67 8.92
C VAL A 67 4.20 4.41 9.70
N LYS A 68 5.10 5.40 9.65
CA LYS A 68 6.19 5.57 10.62
C LYS A 68 5.85 6.73 11.53
N SER A 69 6.07 6.55 12.83
CA SER A 69 5.86 7.60 13.81
C SER A 69 7.20 8.17 14.27
N SER A 70 7.31 9.50 14.32
CA SER A 70 8.43 10.16 14.96
C SER A 70 8.28 10.12 16.49
N LEU A 71 9.38 10.38 17.22
CA LEU A 71 9.36 10.52 18.69
C LEU A 71 8.42 11.63 19.18
N GLN A 72 8.06 12.57 18.30
CA GLN A 72 7.16 13.69 18.59
C GLN A 72 5.70 13.38 18.21
N GLY A 73 5.41 12.12 17.85
CA GLY A 73 4.05 11.67 17.48
C GLY A 73 3.61 12.09 16.08
N ARG A 74 4.50 12.60 15.22
CA ARG A 74 4.16 12.87 13.82
C ARG A 74 4.18 11.58 13.03
N GLU A 75 3.10 11.31 12.30
CA GLU A 75 3.02 10.18 11.38
C GLU A 75 3.46 10.58 9.97
N GLN A 76 4.29 9.73 9.38
CA GLN A 76 4.60 9.70 7.96
C GLN A 76 3.93 8.47 7.35
N VAL A 77 2.92 8.68 6.51
CA VAL A 77 2.34 7.60 5.70
C VAL A 77 3.38 7.14 4.68
N LEU A 78 3.75 5.87 4.76
CA LEU A 78 4.66 5.21 3.81
C LEU A 78 3.90 4.65 2.62
N ARG A 79 2.67 4.15 2.84
CA ARG A 79 1.85 3.50 1.82
C ARG A 79 0.39 3.45 2.28
N PHE A 80 -0.54 3.66 1.35
CA PHE A 80 -1.93 3.19 1.50
C PHE A 80 -2.05 1.79 0.90
N VAL A 81 -2.73 0.89 1.61
CA VAL A 81 -2.93 -0.50 1.21
C VAL A 81 -4.39 -0.65 0.83
N GLY A 82 -4.63 -1.09 -0.41
CA GLY A 82 -5.96 -1.29 -0.96
C GLY A 82 -6.32 -2.79 -1.15
N PRO A 83 -7.58 -3.11 -1.45
CA PRO A 83 -8.00 -4.48 -1.69
C PRO A 83 -7.17 -5.16 -2.78
N GLY A 84 -6.74 -6.39 -2.51
CA GLY A 84 -5.83 -7.14 -3.37
C GLY A 84 -4.34 -6.98 -3.00
N ASP A 85 -3.99 -6.00 -2.18
CA ASP A 85 -2.59 -5.81 -1.79
C ASP A 85 -2.13 -6.80 -0.73
N THR A 86 -0.86 -7.18 -0.81
CA THR A 86 -0.11 -7.71 0.33
C THR A 86 0.65 -6.61 1.07
N PHE A 87 0.91 -6.86 2.35
CA PHE A 87 1.73 -5.99 3.19
C PHE A 87 2.41 -6.75 4.34
N ASN A 88 3.43 -6.13 4.92
CA ASN A 88 4.34 -6.65 5.96
C ASN A 88 5.42 -7.63 5.46
N GLU A 89 5.71 -7.63 4.17
CA GLU A 89 6.69 -8.51 3.53
C GLU A 89 8.06 -8.44 4.21
N VAL A 90 8.52 -7.23 4.53
CA VAL A 90 9.84 -6.98 5.13
C VAL A 90 9.96 -7.64 6.50
N GLY A 91 8.96 -7.49 7.39
CA GLY A 91 9.00 -8.09 8.72
C GLY A 91 9.08 -9.61 8.65
N VAL A 92 8.30 -10.20 7.74
CA VAL A 92 8.21 -11.65 7.55
C VAL A 92 9.52 -12.22 7.01
N PHE A 93 10.00 -11.68 5.89
CA PHE A 93 11.08 -12.29 5.12
C PHE A 93 12.47 -11.90 5.63
N ALA A 94 12.63 -10.72 6.23
CA ALA A 94 13.88 -10.36 6.90
C ALA A 94 14.00 -11.00 8.29
N GLY A 95 12.91 -11.59 8.80
CA GLY A 95 12.84 -12.18 10.13
C GLY A 95 13.04 -11.17 11.27
N ARG A 96 12.64 -9.92 11.04
CA ARG A 96 12.80 -8.80 11.97
C ARG A 96 11.44 -8.36 12.52
N PRO A 97 11.42 -7.57 13.61
CA PRO A 97 10.20 -6.89 14.03
C PRO A 97 9.60 -6.04 12.90
N ASN A 98 8.30 -5.73 13.01
CA ASN A 98 7.60 -4.94 12.00
C ASN A 98 8.31 -3.59 11.84
N PRO A 99 8.67 -3.18 10.61
CA PRO A 99 9.39 -1.95 10.39
C PRO A 99 8.50 -0.71 10.46
N ALA A 100 7.18 -0.86 10.56
CA ALA A 100 6.20 0.21 10.55
C ALA A 100 4.92 -0.27 11.26
N THR A 101 3.95 0.62 11.43
CA THR A 101 2.64 0.33 11.98
C THR A 101 1.60 0.32 10.86
N ALA A 102 0.67 -0.63 10.86
CA ALA A 102 -0.46 -0.66 9.94
C ALA A 102 -1.77 -0.38 10.69
N ILE A 103 -2.56 0.57 10.18
CA ILE A 103 -3.78 1.09 10.82
C ILE A 103 -4.93 1.05 9.82
N ALA A 104 -6.09 0.56 10.24
CA ALA A 104 -7.29 0.58 9.41
C ALA A 104 -7.86 2.00 9.24
N LEU A 105 -8.12 2.39 7.99
CA LEU A 105 -8.73 3.67 7.63
C LEU A 105 -10.26 3.57 7.50
N GLU A 106 -10.73 2.36 7.21
CA GLU A 106 -12.14 1.98 7.21
C GLU A 106 -12.28 0.51 7.66
N THR A 107 -13.50 0.02 7.88
CA THR A 107 -13.71 -1.40 8.21
C THR A 107 -13.07 -2.28 7.13
N SER A 108 -12.12 -3.11 7.55
CA SER A 108 -11.21 -3.83 6.65
C SER A 108 -11.16 -5.31 6.99
N GLY A 109 -11.34 -6.16 5.98
CA GLY A 109 -11.18 -7.61 6.08
C GLY A 109 -9.78 -8.02 5.66
N VAL A 110 -9.05 -8.69 6.55
CA VAL A 110 -7.63 -9.02 6.36
C VAL A 110 -7.38 -10.50 6.61
N TRP A 111 -6.61 -11.11 5.72
CA TRP A 111 -6.08 -12.46 5.90
C TRP A 111 -4.64 -12.40 6.39
N LEU A 112 -4.35 -13.09 7.50
CA LEU A 112 -3.00 -13.34 7.99
C LEU A 112 -2.49 -14.68 7.45
N LEU A 113 -1.41 -14.64 6.67
CA LEU A 113 -0.63 -15.78 6.21
C LEU A 113 0.52 -16.01 7.21
N PRO A 114 0.51 -17.11 7.99
CA PRO A 114 1.48 -17.30 9.07
C PRO A 114 2.93 -17.28 8.58
N ARG A 115 3.81 -16.58 9.31
CA ARG A 115 5.24 -16.53 9.00
C ARG A 115 5.88 -17.92 8.90
N SER A 116 5.46 -18.86 9.75
CA SER A 116 5.97 -20.24 9.75
C SER A 116 5.75 -20.93 8.41
N GLU A 117 4.57 -20.74 7.80
CA GLU A 117 4.22 -21.31 6.51
C GLU A 117 5.00 -20.66 5.36
N LEU A 118 5.12 -19.35 5.38
CA LEU A 118 5.91 -18.62 4.38
C LEU A 118 7.40 -19.00 4.46
N SER A 119 7.92 -19.14 5.68
CA SER A 119 9.31 -19.58 5.90
C SER A 119 9.52 -21.03 5.45
N ARG A 120 8.52 -21.90 5.63
CA ARG A 120 8.55 -23.27 5.10
C ARG A 120 8.59 -23.26 3.58
N LEU A 121 7.70 -22.49 2.95
CA LEU A 121 7.64 -22.36 1.48
C LEU A 121 8.97 -21.86 0.91
N LEU A 122 9.61 -20.86 1.53
CA LEU A 122 10.92 -20.37 1.09
C LEU A 122 12.04 -21.42 1.14
N ARG A 123 11.99 -22.36 2.09
CA ARG A 123 13.00 -23.42 2.23
C ARG A 123 12.76 -24.58 1.29
N GLU A 124 11.50 -24.91 1.04
CA GLU A 124 11.10 -26.13 0.31
C GLU A 124 10.88 -25.88 -1.20
N HIS A 125 10.63 -24.63 -1.60
CA HIS A 125 10.25 -24.25 -2.97
C HIS A 125 11.12 -23.10 -3.49
N PRO A 126 12.26 -23.39 -4.15
CA PRO A 126 13.17 -22.38 -4.69
C PRO A 126 12.48 -21.35 -5.61
N GLU A 127 11.48 -21.78 -6.38
CA GLU A 127 10.69 -20.92 -7.26
C GLU A 127 9.95 -19.79 -6.50
N PHE A 128 9.55 -20.05 -5.25
CA PHE A 128 8.94 -19.03 -4.40
C PHE A 128 9.98 -18.06 -3.84
N ALA A 129 11.18 -18.56 -3.52
CA ALA A 129 12.29 -17.72 -3.10
C ALA A 129 12.73 -16.77 -4.21
N GLU A 130 12.85 -17.25 -5.44
CA GLU A 130 13.18 -16.42 -6.62
C GLU A 130 12.13 -15.32 -6.86
N SER A 131 10.84 -15.67 -6.84
CA SER A 131 9.75 -14.68 -6.96
C SER A 131 9.76 -13.64 -5.83
N THR A 132 10.07 -14.07 -4.60
CA THR A 132 10.22 -13.17 -3.45
C THR A 132 11.39 -12.21 -3.64
N ILE A 133 12.54 -12.70 -4.09
CA ILE A 133 13.73 -11.87 -4.38
C ILE A 133 13.43 -10.85 -5.48
N GLY A 134 12.80 -11.28 -6.57
CA GLY A 134 12.42 -10.41 -7.68
C GLY A 134 11.58 -9.22 -7.23
N GLN A 135 10.50 -9.48 -6.47
CA GLN A 135 9.67 -8.39 -5.94
C GLN A 135 10.37 -7.50 -4.92
N MET A 136 11.27 -8.05 -4.11
CA MET A 136 12.07 -7.23 -3.21
C MET A 136 13.01 -6.29 -3.99
N ALA A 137 13.56 -6.75 -5.11
CA ALA A 137 14.38 -5.92 -5.99
C ALA A 137 13.55 -4.82 -6.68
N ASP A 138 12.36 -5.14 -7.17
CA ASP A 138 11.43 -4.16 -7.74
C ASP A 138 11.04 -3.10 -6.69
N ARG A 139 10.74 -3.55 -5.46
CA ARG A 139 10.41 -2.65 -4.35
C ARG A 139 11.57 -1.76 -3.97
N LEU A 140 12.78 -2.30 -3.92
CA LEU A 140 14.00 -1.51 -3.65
C LEU A 140 14.22 -0.45 -4.72
N THR A 141 14.07 -0.81 -5.99
CA THR A 141 14.18 0.10 -7.13
C THR A 141 13.16 1.24 -7.03
N HIS A 142 11.90 0.92 -6.69
CA HIS A 142 10.87 1.93 -6.46
C HIS A 142 11.21 2.86 -5.28
N LEU A 143 11.72 2.32 -4.17
CA LEU A 143 12.14 3.13 -3.01
C LEU A 143 13.29 4.09 -3.36
N VAL A 144 14.25 3.67 -4.20
CA VAL A 144 15.32 4.55 -4.70
C VAL A 144 14.72 5.71 -5.51
N GLY A 145 13.73 5.44 -6.36
CA GLY A 145 12.98 6.48 -7.07
C GLY A 145 12.29 7.47 -6.13
N LEU A 146 11.61 6.98 -5.09
CA LEU A 146 10.96 7.85 -4.10
C LEU A 146 11.94 8.74 -3.33
N VAL A 147 13.15 8.24 -3.00
CA VAL A 147 14.18 9.04 -2.33
C VAL A 147 14.66 10.19 -3.23
N ALA A 148 14.83 9.93 -4.53
CA ALA A 148 15.14 10.96 -5.50
C ALA A 148 14.02 12.00 -5.58
N ASP A 149 12.76 11.56 -5.66
CA ASP A 149 11.59 12.43 -5.72
C ASP A 149 11.45 13.33 -4.48
N LEU A 150 11.67 12.77 -3.28
CA LEU A 150 11.60 13.53 -2.02
C LEU A 150 12.72 14.57 -1.89
N SER A 151 13.88 14.29 -2.48
CA SER A 151 15.07 15.14 -2.37
C SER A 151 15.13 16.23 -3.45
N LEU A 152 14.54 15.97 -4.62
CA LEU A 152 14.70 16.82 -5.81
C LEU A 152 13.43 17.62 -6.17
N ARG A 153 12.24 17.16 -5.77
CA ARG A 153 10.98 17.77 -6.22
C ARG A 153 10.32 18.66 -5.19
N THR A 154 9.64 19.69 -5.70
CA THR A 154 8.74 20.53 -4.90
C THR A 154 7.52 19.73 -4.43
N VAL A 155 6.79 20.24 -3.43
CA VAL A 155 5.55 19.60 -2.96
C VAL A 155 4.53 19.45 -4.09
N THR A 156 4.41 20.45 -4.97
CA THR A 156 3.54 20.40 -6.14
C THR A 156 3.96 19.29 -7.09
N GLY A 157 5.26 19.13 -7.36
CA GLY A 157 5.75 18.06 -8.23
C GLY A 157 5.55 16.66 -7.65
N ARG A 158 5.69 16.50 -6.33
CA ARG A 158 5.34 15.23 -5.66
C ARG A 158 3.85 14.92 -5.71
N LEU A 159 2.99 15.94 -5.56
CA LEU A 159 1.56 15.79 -5.75
C LEU A 159 1.21 15.39 -7.19
N ALA A 160 1.85 16.02 -8.18
CA ALA A 160 1.66 15.72 -9.59
C ALA A 160 2.03 14.27 -9.92
N ARG A 161 3.21 13.81 -9.46
CA ARG A 161 3.65 12.42 -9.62
C ARG A 161 2.68 11.43 -8.97
N LEU A 162 2.24 11.69 -7.73
CA LEU A 162 1.26 10.84 -7.05
C LEU A 162 -0.04 10.72 -7.85
N LEU A 163 -0.54 11.83 -8.39
CA LEU A 163 -1.77 11.82 -9.20
C LEU A 163 -1.59 11.02 -10.48
N LEU A 164 -0.43 11.10 -11.13
CA LEU A 164 -0.12 10.31 -12.33
C LEU A 164 -0.06 8.81 -12.01
N ASP A 165 0.67 8.44 -10.98
CA ASP A 165 0.96 7.04 -10.63
C ASP A 165 -0.28 6.29 -10.11
N ASP A 166 -1.09 6.94 -9.28
CA ASP A 166 -2.22 6.32 -8.59
C ASP A 166 -3.55 6.48 -9.35
N SER A 167 -3.59 7.22 -10.47
CA SER A 167 -4.81 7.38 -11.26
C SER A 167 -5.05 6.20 -12.21
N VAL A 168 -6.32 5.80 -12.35
CA VAL A 168 -6.77 4.86 -13.36
C VAL A 168 -7.61 5.63 -14.37
N ASP A 169 -7.25 5.55 -15.65
CA ASP A 169 -7.89 6.33 -16.73
C ASP A 169 -7.97 7.83 -16.44
N GLY A 170 -6.93 8.37 -15.78
CA GLY A 170 -6.83 9.78 -15.41
C GLY A 170 -7.71 10.20 -14.24
N VAL A 171 -8.30 9.26 -13.51
CA VAL A 171 -9.12 9.51 -12.32
C VAL A 171 -8.47 8.86 -11.10
N LEU A 172 -8.23 9.67 -10.07
CA LEU A 172 -7.86 9.19 -8.74
C LEU A 172 -9.08 9.25 -7.83
N PHE A 173 -9.56 8.09 -7.40
CA PHE A 173 -10.67 8.00 -6.47
C PHE A 173 -10.29 8.52 -5.08
N ARG A 174 -11.17 9.31 -4.47
CA ARG A 174 -10.94 9.94 -3.16
C ARG A 174 -11.99 9.47 -2.15
N PRO A 175 -11.75 8.34 -1.46
CA PRO A 175 -12.61 7.88 -0.39
C PRO A 175 -12.59 8.88 0.79
N ARG A 176 -13.53 8.74 1.73
CA ARG A 176 -13.70 9.71 2.83
C ARG A 176 -12.46 9.85 3.70
N TRP A 177 -11.68 8.78 3.86
CA TRP A 177 -10.44 8.80 4.64
C TRP A 177 -9.29 9.52 3.91
N PHE A 178 -9.36 9.70 2.58
CA PHE A 178 -8.30 10.32 1.78
C PHE A 178 -8.39 11.85 1.88
N THR A 179 -8.02 12.36 3.05
CA THR A 179 -8.07 13.78 3.40
C THR A 179 -6.80 14.52 2.96
N LEU A 180 -6.83 15.85 3.00
CA LEU A 180 -5.62 16.67 2.79
C LEU A 180 -4.53 16.38 3.83
N ALA A 181 -4.92 15.96 5.04
CA ALA A 181 -3.97 15.59 6.08
C ALA A 181 -3.27 14.26 5.78
N GLU A 182 -4.00 13.27 5.29
CA GLU A 182 -3.44 11.99 4.85
C GLU A 182 -2.53 12.18 3.61
N LEU A 183 -2.94 13.02 2.66
CA LEU A 183 -2.09 13.43 1.53
C LEU A 183 -0.82 14.14 1.98
N ALA A 184 -0.94 15.08 2.92
CA ALA A 184 0.21 15.83 3.43
C ALA A 184 1.18 14.91 4.16
N SER A 185 0.67 14.00 4.99
CA SER A 185 1.48 12.97 5.63
C SER A 185 2.20 12.13 4.57
N ARG A 186 1.50 11.61 3.56
CA ARG A 186 2.12 10.82 2.48
C ARG A 186 3.19 11.59 1.69
N LEU A 187 2.98 12.88 1.44
CA LEU A 187 3.89 13.72 0.64
C LEU A 187 4.97 14.43 1.48
N GLY A 188 5.05 14.13 2.77
CA GLY A 188 6.07 14.67 3.68
C GLY A 188 5.94 16.18 3.88
N THR A 189 4.73 16.69 4.02
CA THR A 189 4.45 18.13 4.18
C THR A 189 3.28 18.36 5.16
N VAL A 190 2.74 19.57 5.20
CA VAL A 190 1.60 19.94 6.06
C VAL A 190 0.33 20.19 5.22
N PRO A 191 -0.88 19.98 5.81
CA PRO A 191 -2.15 20.04 5.08
C PRO A 191 -2.36 21.36 4.31
N ASP A 192 -1.94 22.47 4.90
CA ASP A 192 -2.04 23.82 4.35
C ASP A 192 -1.21 23.99 3.05
N VAL A 193 -0.04 23.33 2.95
CA VAL A 193 0.76 23.35 1.73
C VAL A 193 0.10 22.50 0.63
N ILE A 194 -0.43 21.32 0.97
CA ILE A 194 -1.19 20.50 0.01
C ILE A 194 -2.42 21.23 -0.48
N GLN A 195 -3.15 21.91 0.40
CA GLN A 195 -4.33 22.69 0.03
C GLN A 195 -3.99 23.73 -1.03
N ARG A 196 -2.89 24.48 -0.85
CA ARG A 196 -2.40 25.44 -1.85
C ARG A 196 -2.01 24.77 -3.15
N ALA A 197 -1.28 23.66 -3.10
CA ALA A 197 -0.85 22.95 -4.31
C ALA A 197 -2.04 22.42 -5.11
N VAL A 198 -3.03 21.81 -4.45
CA VAL A 198 -4.28 21.36 -5.08
C VAL A 198 -5.05 22.54 -5.69
N ALA A 199 -5.15 23.66 -4.97
CA ALA A 199 -5.84 24.85 -5.46
C ALA A 199 -5.16 25.44 -6.70
N ALA A 200 -3.82 25.49 -6.71
CA ALA A 200 -3.05 25.96 -7.87
C ALA A 200 -3.31 25.09 -9.10
N LEU A 201 -3.14 23.77 -8.98
CA LEU A 201 -3.41 22.82 -10.08
C LEU A 201 -4.85 22.91 -10.61
N ALA A 202 -5.83 23.13 -9.72
CA ALA A 202 -7.21 23.30 -10.11
C ALA A 202 -7.47 24.64 -10.82
N SER A 203 -6.87 25.73 -10.34
CA SER A 203 -7.01 27.07 -10.95
C SER A 203 -6.36 27.18 -12.33
N GLU A 204 -5.28 26.42 -12.54
CA GLU A 204 -4.59 26.31 -13.84
C GLU A 204 -5.31 25.34 -14.81
N GLY A 205 -6.38 24.68 -14.36
CA GLY A 205 -7.13 23.72 -15.17
C GLY A 205 -6.42 22.39 -15.41
N VAL A 206 -5.33 22.11 -14.68
CA VAL A 206 -4.56 20.85 -14.80
C VAL A 206 -5.35 19.67 -14.22
N ILE A 207 -6.08 19.92 -13.13
CA ILE A 207 -6.95 18.92 -12.49
C ILE A 207 -8.35 19.49 -12.20
N ASP A 208 -9.35 18.63 -12.14
CA ASP A 208 -10.67 18.92 -11.61
C ASP A 208 -10.82 18.22 -10.24
N VAL A 209 -11.14 19.01 -9.22
CA VAL A 209 -11.24 18.55 -7.83
C VAL A 209 -12.70 18.36 -7.48
N ARG A 210 -13.12 17.11 -7.29
CA ARG A 210 -14.48 16.76 -6.89
C ARG A 210 -14.49 16.24 -5.45
N ARG A 211 -15.68 15.98 -4.91
CA ARG A 211 -15.84 15.47 -3.55
C ARG A 211 -15.18 14.10 -3.36
N SER A 212 -15.28 13.23 -4.37
CA SER A 212 -14.88 11.81 -4.30
C SER A 212 -13.81 11.43 -5.33
N GLU A 213 -13.23 12.39 -6.05
CA GLU A 213 -12.17 12.11 -7.03
C GLU A 213 -11.33 13.35 -7.33
N PHE A 214 -10.11 13.12 -7.79
CA PHE A 214 -9.34 14.06 -8.60
C PHE A 214 -9.34 13.56 -10.04
N ARG A 215 -9.60 14.44 -11.00
CA ARG A 215 -9.58 14.10 -12.42
C ARG A 215 -8.52 14.90 -13.14
N ILE A 216 -7.60 14.21 -13.80
CA ILE A 216 -6.55 14.82 -14.61
C ILE A 216 -7.21 15.38 -15.87
N ARG A 217 -6.97 16.65 -16.15
CA ARG A 217 -7.49 17.36 -17.33
C ARG A 217 -6.39 17.61 -18.35
N ASP A 218 -5.20 17.94 -17.87
CA ASP A 218 -4.01 18.11 -18.68
C ASP A 218 -2.90 17.19 -18.17
N ARG A 219 -2.78 16.02 -18.81
CA ARG A 219 -1.77 15.02 -18.44
C ARG A 219 -0.36 15.50 -18.77
N ALA A 220 -0.16 16.15 -19.91
CA ALA A 220 1.16 16.62 -20.33
C ALA A 220 1.69 17.68 -19.37
N ARG A 221 0.85 18.64 -18.99
CA ARG A 221 1.23 19.65 -18.00
C ARG A 221 1.51 19.03 -16.62
N LEU A 222 0.76 18.01 -16.24
CA LEU A 222 0.98 17.30 -14.98
C LEU A 222 2.30 16.53 -14.99
N GLU A 223 2.69 15.94 -16.13
CA GLU A 223 4.00 15.28 -16.33
C GLU A 223 5.15 16.29 -16.23
N GLU A 224 5.04 17.48 -16.85
CA GLU A 224 6.04 18.56 -16.71
C GLU A 224 6.22 19.04 -15.27
N LEU A 225 5.10 19.17 -14.53
CA LEU A 225 5.15 19.56 -13.11
C LEU A 225 5.70 18.46 -12.22
N ALA A 226 5.57 17.21 -12.64
CA ALA A 226 6.02 16.05 -11.91
C ALA A 226 7.50 15.76 -12.07
N ASP A 227 8.20 16.36 -13.04
CA ASP A 227 9.65 16.21 -13.24
C ASP A 227 10.45 17.21 -12.38
#